data_AF-A0A0R2QMT1-F1
#
_entry.id   AF-A0A0R2QMT1-F1
#
_cell.length_a   1.000
_cell.length_b   1.000
_cell.length_c   1.000
_cell.angle_alpha   90.00
_cell.angle_beta   90.00
_cell.angle_gamma   90.00
#
_symmetry.space_group_name_H-M   'P 1'
#
loop_
_entity.id
_entity.type
_entity.pdbx_description
1 polymer ?
#
loop_
_entity_poly.entity_id
_entity_poly.type
_entity_poly.pdbx_seq_one_letter_code
_entity_poly.pdbx_strand_id
1 'polypeptide(L)'
;MDIGLIITAALSGVFIGSVLGFIGAGGAMVSVPIFIYLFDFSPVAATTASLAVVGLAAIAGLRPKFKSNDVLVKEGLTIWALGLVSNIGFSLIVEDIPETVILVGFSMVLIGAAYSMLKVPAKGVAEKRMPSWALIILSLVIGSITGLFGIGGGFLAIPVLVLFFNTPQNKAAGTSLFIIALNCLTALFAKIPIWDQL
;
A
#
# COMPACT_ATOMS: atom_id res chain seq x y z
N MET A 1 -3.53 16.74 -26.04
CA MET A 1 -3.86 15.52 -25.26
C MET A 1 -4.75 14.67 -26.12
N ASP A 2 -4.28 13.49 -26.52
CA ASP A 2 -5.09 12.55 -27.30
C ASP A 2 -6.26 12.03 -26.47
N ILE A 3 -7.46 12.02 -27.04
CA ILE A 3 -8.68 11.54 -26.39
C ILE A 3 -8.51 10.10 -25.88
N GLY A 4 -7.73 9.28 -26.60
CA GLY A 4 -7.40 7.90 -26.20
C GLY A 4 -6.63 7.82 -24.88
N LEU A 5 -5.75 8.79 -24.59
CA LEU A 5 -4.97 8.82 -23.34
C LEU A 5 -5.85 9.19 -22.14
N ILE A 6 -6.84 10.06 -22.34
CA ILE A 6 -7.81 10.42 -21.29
C ILE A 6 -8.69 9.21 -20.94
N ILE A 7 -9.16 8.48 -21.96
CA ILE A 7 -10.02 7.31 -21.78
C ILE A 7 -9.26 6.20 -21.04
N THR A 8 -8.03 5.90 -21.47
CA THR A 8 -7.19 4.87 -20.81
C THR A 8 -6.85 5.25 -19.37
N ALA A 9 -6.56 6.52 -19.09
CA ALA A 9 -6.32 7.02 -17.73
C ALA A 9 -7.56 6.88 -16.84
N ALA A 10 -8.74 7.26 -17.36
CA ALA A 10 -10.00 7.13 -16.63
C ALA A 10 -10.34 5.66 -16.30
N LEU A 11 -10.20 4.77 -17.29
CA LEU A 11 -10.44 3.32 -17.10
C LEU A 11 -9.46 2.73 -16.08
N SER A 12 -8.18 3.10 -16.17
CA SER A 12 -7.15 2.66 -15.23
C SER A 12 -7.46 3.13 -13.81
N GLY A 13 -7.85 4.41 -13.63
CA GLY A 13 -8.23 4.96 -12.34
C GLY A 13 -9.43 4.27 -11.71
N VAL A 14 -10.49 4.01 -12.50
CA VAL A 14 -11.66 3.24 -12.04
C VAL A 14 -11.26 1.82 -11.63
N PHE A 15 -10.41 1.16 -12.41
CA PHE A 15 -9.93 -0.19 -12.11
C PHE A 15 -9.10 -0.22 -10.82
N ILE A 16 -8.10 0.66 -10.69
CA ILE A 16 -7.26 0.79 -9.50
C ILE A 16 -8.11 1.07 -8.25
N GLY A 17 -9.04 2.02 -8.36
CA GLY A 17 -9.94 2.39 -7.26
C GLY A 17 -10.88 1.25 -6.86
N SER A 18 -11.40 0.49 -7.82
CA SER A 18 -12.24 -0.67 -7.56
C SER A 18 -11.46 -1.77 -6.85
N VAL A 19 -10.28 -2.14 -7.37
CA VAL A 19 -9.40 -3.15 -6.77
C VAL A 19 -9.05 -2.76 -5.33
N LEU A 20 -8.65 -1.51 -5.10
CA LEU A 20 -8.31 -1.02 -3.77
C LEU A 20 -9.52 -1.02 -2.84
N GLY A 21 -10.69 -0.57 -3.30
CA GLY A 21 -11.90 -0.51 -2.49
C GLY A 21 -12.48 -1.87 -2.11
N PHE A 22 -12.45 -2.85 -3.02
CA PHE A 22 -12.99 -4.20 -2.77
C PHE A 22 -12.05 -5.05 -1.92
N ILE A 23 -10.77 -5.10 -2.29
CA ILE A 23 -9.81 -6.03 -1.68
C ILE A 23 -9.14 -5.38 -0.45
N GLY A 24 -9.05 -4.05 -0.40
CA GLY A 24 -8.26 -3.32 0.59
C GLY A 24 -6.74 -3.48 0.38
N ALA A 25 -6.33 -4.33 -0.56
CA ALA A 25 -4.93 -4.63 -0.85
C ALA A 25 -4.51 -3.88 -2.11
N GLY A 26 -3.93 -2.71 -1.89
CA GLY A 26 -2.91 -2.14 -2.77
C GLY A 26 -3.33 -1.88 -4.20
N GLY A 27 -4.16 -0.87 -4.42
CA GLY A 27 -4.20 -0.14 -5.69
C GLY A 27 -2.78 0.20 -6.18
N ALA A 28 -1.83 0.43 -5.27
CA ALA A 28 -0.41 0.65 -5.55
C ALA A 28 0.32 -0.53 -6.22
N MET A 29 -0.09 -1.77 -5.93
CA MET A 29 0.48 -2.97 -6.58
C MET A 29 0.17 -2.99 -8.08
N VAL A 30 -0.95 -2.40 -8.46
CA VAL A 30 -1.49 -2.43 -9.82
C VAL A 30 -1.21 -1.11 -10.56
N SER A 31 -1.28 0.02 -9.85
CA SER A 31 -1.08 1.34 -10.44
C SER A 31 0.35 1.57 -10.92
N VAL A 32 1.38 1.11 -10.19
CA VAL A 32 2.79 1.29 -10.60
C VAL A 32 3.07 0.57 -11.93
N PRO A 33 2.77 -0.74 -12.10
CA PRO A 33 2.88 -1.39 -13.39
C PRO A 33 2.03 -0.73 -14.48
N ILE A 34 0.81 -0.28 -14.17
CA ILE A 34 -0.02 0.44 -15.12
C ILE A 34 0.68 1.70 -15.62
N PHE A 35 1.22 2.54 -14.74
CA PHE A 35 1.89 3.77 -15.17
C PHE A 35 3.16 3.52 -15.97
N ILE A 36 3.94 2.50 -15.62
CA ILE A 36 5.15 2.14 -16.37
C ILE A 36 4.80 1.56 -17.74
N TYR A 37 3.90 0.58 -17.81
CA TYR A 37 3.68 -0.19 -19.04
C TYR A 37 2.59 0.37 -19.97
N LEU A 38 1.61 1.13 -19.45
CA LEU A 38 0.54 1.71 -20.27
C LEU A 38 0.75 3.19 -20.56
N PHE A 39 1.48 3.91 -19.70
CA PHE A 39 1.69 5.35 -19.82
C PHE A 39 3.17 5.74 -20.00
N ASP A 40 4.08 4.76 -20.08
CA ASP A 40 5.52 4.94 -20.28
C ASP A 40 6.18 5.89 -19.25
N PHE A 41 5.67 5.90 -18.01
CA PHE A 41 6.27 6.69 -16.93
C PHE A 41 7.58 6.05 -16.47
N SER A 42 8.56 6.88 -16.08
CA SER A 42 9.74 6.39 -15.36
C SER A 42 9.33 5.76 -14.02
N PRO A 43 10.13 4.82 -13.46
CA PRO A 43 9.81 4.19 -12.17
C PRO A 43 9.56 5.21 -11.04
N VAL A 44 10.33 6.30 -11.02
CA VAL A 44 10.20 7.38 -10.03
C VAL A 44 8.90 8.18 -10.22
N ALA A 45 8.54 8.50 -11.47
CA ALA A 45 7.30 9.21 -11.77
C ALA A 45 6.08 8.32 -11.50
N ALA A 46 6.13 7.04 -11.87
CA ALA A 46 5.07 6.07 -11.66
C ALA A 46 4.75 5.84 -10.18
N THR A 47 5.77 5.70 -9.33
CA THR A 47 5.59 5.54 -7.88
C THR A 47 5.00 6.81 -7.25
N THR A 48 5.45 7.98 -7.67
CA THR A 48 4.92 9.27 -7.19
C THR A 48 3.46 9.50 -7.61
N ALA A 49 3.13 9.26 -8.88
CA ALA A 49 1.76 9.35 -9.38
C ALA A 49 0.83 8.32 -8.70
N SER A 50 1.34 7.12 -8.43
CA SER A 50 0.65 6.08 -7.68
C SER A 50 0.28 6.51 -6.28
N LEU A 51 1.17 7.18 -5.54
CA LEU A 51 0.86 7.67 -4.19
C LEU A 51 -0.37 8.59 -4.16
N ALA A 52 -0.49 9.48 -5.15
CA ALA A 52 -1.63 10.39 -5.26
C ALA A 52 -2.93 9.62 -5.57
N VAL A 53 -2.93 8.79 -6.62
CA VAL A 53 -4.12 8.04 -7.06
C VAL A 53 -4.58 7.06 -5.98
N VAL A 54 -3.65 6.30 -5.41
CA VAL A 54 -3.93 5.30 -4.38
C VAL A 54 -4.31 5.96 -3.07
N GLY A 55 -3.69 7.09 -2.71
CA GLY A 55 -4.06 7.85 -1.51
C GLY A 55 -5.52 8.33 -1.58
N LEU A 56 -5.91 8.92 -2.70
CA LEU A 56 -7.30 9.37 -2.92
C LEU A 56 -8.28 8.19 -2.90
N ALA A 57 -7.96 7.10 -3.60
CA ALA A 57 -8.80 5.92 -3.61
C ALA A 57 -8.88 5.25 -2.22
N ALA A 58 -7.80 5.26 -1.43
CA ALA A 58 -7.78 4.72 -0.07
C ALA A 58 -8.70 5.54 0.84
N ILE A 59 -8.62 6.87 0.78
CA ILE A 59 -9.51 7.76 1.54
C ILE A 59 -10.97 7.52 1.16
N ALA A 60 -11.27 7.39 -0.14
CA ALA A 60 -12.62 7.10 -0.62
C ALA A 60 -13.15 5.74 -0.11
N GLY A 61 -12.33 4.69 -0.17
CA GLY A 61 -12.68 3.34 0.30
C GLY A 61 -12.71 3.18 1.82
N LEU A 62 -12.00 4.04 2.55
CA LEU A 62 -11.94 4.03 4.01
C LEU A 62 -13.23 4.57 4.65
N ARG A 63 -13.91 5.52 4.00
CA ARG A 63 -15.17 6.11 4.48
C ARG A 63 -16.26 5.07 4.81
N PRO A 64 -16.63 4.12 3.91
CA PRO A 64 -17.60 3.08 4.25
C PRO A 64 -17.10 2.12 5.33
N LYS A 65 -15.79 1.86 5.40
CA LYS A 65 -15.20 0.97 6.43
C LYS A 65 -15.25 1.56 7.83
N PHE A 66 -15.05 2.87 7.97
CA PHE A 66 -15.30 3.56 9.23
C PHE A 66 -16.77 3.48 9.66
N LYS A 67 -17.70 3.64 8.71
CA LYS A 67 -19.13 3.53 9.00
C LYS A 67 -19.52 2.13 9.51
N SER A 68 -18.81 1.09 9.05
CA SER A 68 -19.02 -0.30 9.47
C SER A 68 -18.20 -0.72 10.71
N ASN A 69 -17.42 0.17 11.33
CA ASN A 69 -16.47 -0.17 12.42
C ASN A 69 -15.46 -1.27 12.03
N ASP A 70 -15.12 -1.36 10.75
CA ASP A 70 -14.19 -2.35 10.19
C ASP A 70 -12.74 -1.83 10.17
N VAL A 71 -12.38 -0.88 11.05
CA VAL A 71 -11.05 -0.27 11.06
C VAL A 71 -10.45 -0.37 12.46
N LEU A 72 -9.34 -1.10 12.57
CA LEU A 72 -8.55 -1.18 13.81
C LEU A 72 -7.65 0.05 13.90
N VAL A 73 -8.21 1.18 14.33
CA VAL A 73 -7.53 2.48 14.32
C VAL A 73 -6.27 2.47 15.17
N LYS A 74 -6.32 1.86 16.37
CA LYS A 74 -5.18 1.82 17.30
C LYS A 74 -4.01 1.05 16.70
N GLU A 75 -4.27 -0.14 16.20
CA GLU A 75 -3.30 -1.01 15.55
C GLU A 75 -2.76 -0.36 14.28
N GLY A 76 -3.64 0.18 13.43
CA GLY A 76 -3.26 0.87 12.21
C GLY A 76 -2.37 2.10 12.46
N LEU A 77 -2.69 2.91 13.47
CA LEU A 77 -1.90 4.08 13.86
C LEU A 77 -0.56 3.66 14.47
N THR A 78 -0.53 2.58 15.25
CA THR A 78 0.72 2.01 15.77
C THR A 78 1.62 1.51 14.64
N ILE A 79 1.02 0.80 13.66
CA ILE A 79 1.74 0.27 12.51
C ILE A 79 2.31 1.39 11.65
N TRP A 80 1.51 2.42 11.38
CA TRP A 80 1.96 3.61 10.66
C TRP A 80 3.09 4.33 11.41
N ALA A 81 2.92 4.64 12.70
CA ALA A 81 3.88 5.42 13.47
C ALA A 81 5.23 4.71 13.61
N LEU A 82 5.23 3.40 13.90
CA LEU A 82 6.46 2.62 13.97
C LEU A 82 7.08 2.41 12.57
N GLY A 83 6.22 2.23 11.55
CA GLY A 83 6.66 2.05 10.17
C GLY A 83 7.32 3.31 9.58
N LEU A 84 6.90 4.50 10.01
CA LEU A 84 7.51 5.76 9.59
C LEU A 84 9.03 5.80 9.80
N VAL A 85 9.53 5.21 10.90
CA VAL A 85 10.97 5.16 11.19
C VAL A 85 11.71 4.44 10.06
N SER A 86 11.26 3.25 9.69
CA SER A 86 11.85 2.50 8.57
C SER A 86 11.55 3.13 7.21
N ASN A 87 10.38 3.72 7.03
CA ASN A 87 10.00 4.38 5.78
C ASN A 87 10.97 5.52 5.46
N ILE A 88 11.18 6.44 6.41
CA ILE A 88 12.12 7.55 6.25
C ILE A 88 13.54 7.01 6.05
N GLY A 89 13.97 6.04 6.88
CA GLY A 89 15.32 5.45 6.76
C GLY A 89 15.60 4.86 5.39
N PHE A 90 14.69 4.05 4.84
CA PHE A 90 14.86 3.43 3.52
C PHE A 90 14.61 4.40 2.37
N SER A 91 13.71 5.38 2.53
CA SER A 91 13.47 6.41 1.51
C SER A 91 14.69 7.32 1.28
N LEU A 92 15.59 7.45 2.26
CA LEU A 92 16.85 8.19 2.08
C LEU A 92 17.91 7.38 1.35
N ILE A 93 17.88 6.05 1.48
CA ILE A 93 18.88 5.14 0.88
C ILE A 93 18.47 4.73 -0.54
N VAL A 94 17.18 4.85 -0.88
CA VAL A 94 16.64 4.37 -2.16
C VAL A 94 17.27 5.06 -3.37
N GLU A 95 17.74 6.31 -3.23
CA GLU A 95 18.39 7.07 -4.31
C GLU A 95 19.72 6.44 -4.75
N ASP A 96 20.40 5.70 -3.86
CA ASP A 96 21.65 5.02 -4.15
C ASP A 96 21.43 3.60 -4.71
N ILE A 97 20.18 3.12 -4.78
CA ILE A 97 19.86 1.75 -5.20
C ILE A 97 19.52 1.72 -6.70
N PRO A 98 20.16 0.84 -7.49
CA PRO A 98 19.83 0.71 -8.91
C PRO A 98 18.36 0.33 -9.15
N GLU A 99 17.71 0.96 -10.15
CA GLU A 99 16.29 0.75 -10.46
C GLU A 99 15.92 -0.72 -10.67
N THR A 100 16.80 -1.51 -11.28
CA THR A 100 16.59 -2.95 -11.49
C THR A 100 16.43 -3.69 -10.16
N VAL A 101 17.19 -3.32 -9.13
CA VAL A 101 17.09 -3.93 -7.78
C VAL A 101 15.75 -3.58 -7.15
N ILE A 102 15.30 -2.33 -7.30
CA ILE A 102 13.98 -1.88 -6.83
C ILE A 102 12.86 -2.68 -7.53
N LEU A 103 12.91 -2.81 -8.85
CA LEU A 103 11.89 -3.54 -9.62
C LEU A 103 11.86 -5.04 -9.30
N VAL A 104 13.03 -5.68 -9.17
CA VAL A 104 13.13 -7.10 -8.80
C VAL A 104 12.64 -7.31 -7.36
N GLY A 105 13.06 -6.45 -6.43
CA GLY A 105 12.60 -6.47 -5.04
C GLY A 105 11.09 -6.30 -4.93
N PHE A 106 10.53 -5.33 -5.64
CA PHE A 106 9.08 -5.10 -5.69
C PHE A 106 8.35 -6.32 -6.25
N SER A 107 8.86 -6.90 -7.33
CA SER A 107 8.29 -8.11 -7.95
C SER A 107 8.26 -9.29 -6.98
N MET A 108 9.33 -9.50 -6.20
CA MET A 108 9.37 -10.54 -5.16
C MET A 108 8.30 -10.30 -4.08
N VAL A 109 8.13 -9.05 -3.65
CA VAL A 109 7.09 -8.68 -2.67
C VAL A 109 5.69 -8.94 -3.24
N LEU A 110 5.44 -8.60 -4.51
CA LEU A 110 4.16 -8.87 -5.18
C LEU A 110 3.85 -10.36 -5.25
N ILE A 111 4.82 -11.19 -5.64
CA ILE A 111 4.66 -12.65 -5.68
C ILE A 111 4.37 -13.20 -4.28
N GLY A 112 5.12 -12.73 -3.26
CA GLY A 112 4.92 -13.12 -1.88
C GLY A 112 3.52 -12.74 -1.36
N ALA A 113 3.06 -11.52 -1.67
CA ALA A 113 1.73 -11.06 -1.31
C ALA A 113 0.64 -11.86 -2.02
N ALA A 114 0.76 -12.08 -3.34
CA ALA A 114 -0.17 -12.88 -4.12
C ALA A 114 -0.28 -14.30 -3.53
N TYR A 115 0.84 -14.97 -3.29
CA TYR A 115 0.84 -16.30 -2.67
C TYR A 115 0.20 -16.30 -1.28
N SER A 116 0.47 -15.29 -0.47
CA SER A 116 -0.11 -15.16 0.86
C SER A 116 -1.63 -14.96 0.82
N MET A 117 -2.13 -14.18 -0.14
CA MET A 117 -3.56 -13.92 -0.30
C MET A 117 -4.33 -15.10 -0.92
N LEU A 118 -3.66 -16.03 -1.60
CA LEU A 118 -4.26 -17.28 -2.07
C LEU A 118 -4.52 -18.28 -0.92
N LYS A 119 -3.88 -18.08 0.24
CA LYS A 119 -4.11 -18.96 1.40
C LYS A 119 -5.47 -18.68 2.02
N VAL A 120 -6.27 -19.74 2.16
CA VAL A 120 -7.60 -19.65 2.77
C VAL A 120 -7.46 -19.37 4.27
N PRO A 121 -8.10 -18.32 4.81
CA PRO A 121 -8.08 -18.02 6.24
C PRO A 121 -8.74 -19.15 7.05
N ALA A 122 -8.21 -19.44 8.24
CA ALA A 122 -8.83 -20.39 9.15
C ALA A 122 -10.20 -19.85 9.63
N LYS A 123 -11.29 -20.42 9.12
CA LYS A 123 -12.65 -20.05 9.54
C LYS A 123 -12.93 -20.57 10.95
N GLY A 124 -13.47 -19.73 11.83
CA GLY A 124 -13.98 -20.13 13.14
C GLY A 124 -12.96 -20.18 14.29
N VAL A 125 -11.73 -19.71 14.08
CA VAL A 125 -10.73 -19.56 15.16
C VAL A 125 -10.88 -18.19 15.81
N ALA A 126 -10.81 -18.12 17.14
CA ALA A 126 -10.89 -16.87 17.89
C ALA A 126 -9.78 -15.88 17.47
N GLU A 127 -10.13 -14.58 17.41
CA GLU A 127 -9.19 -13.49 17.12
C GLU A 127 -8.00 -13.55 18.11
N LYS A 128 -6.77 -13.60 17.60
CA LYS A 128 -5.57 -13.61 18.45
C LYS A 128 -5.17 -12.17 18.73
N ARG A 129 -4.96 -11.82 20.00
CA ARG A 129 -4.39 -10.51 20.36
C ARG A 129 -3.00 -10.36 19.72
N MET A 130 -2.78 -9.23 19.04
CA MET A 130 -1.47 -8.92 18.46
C MET A 130 -0.48 -8.63 19.59
N PRO A 131 0.58 -9.44 19.75
CA PRO A 131 1.61 -9.12 20.72
C PRO A 131 2.45 -7.95 20.20
N SER A 132 2.93 -7.12 21.11
CA SER A 132 3.63 -5.86 20.80
C SER A 132 4.83 -6.06 19.88
N TRP A 133 5.55 -7.18 20.02
CA TRP A 133 6.70 -7.52 19.17
C TRP A 133 6.30 -7.75 17.71
N ALA A 134 5.13 -8.35 17.45
CA ALA A 134 4.68 -8.62 16.10
C ALA A 134 4.20 -7.34 15.41
N LEU A 135 3.62 -6.40 16.18
CA LEU A 135 3.34 -5.05 15.68
C LEU A 135 4.63 -4.36 15.26
N ILE A 136 5.69 -4.40 16.07
CA ILE A 136 6.97 -3.79 15.73
C ILE A 136 7.53 -4.37 14.42
N ILE A 137 7.63 -5.70 14.30
CA ILE A 137 8.16 -6.34 13.09
C ILE A 137 7.30 -5.99 11.86
N LEU A 138 5.98 -6.10 11.98
CA LEU A 138 5.06 -5.79 10.89
C LEU A 138 5.21 -4.33 10.43
N SER A 139 5.33 -3.41 11.39
CA SER A 139 5.51 -1.98 11.12
C SER A 139 6.81 -1.71 10.39
N LEU A 140 7.91 -2.31 10.84
CA LEU A 140 9.23 -2.18 10.20
C LEU A 140 9.21 -2.74 8.78
N VAL A 141 8.58 -3.89 8.56
CA VAL A 141 8.48 -4.49 7.21
C VAL A 141 7.64 -3.60 6.29
N ILE A 142 6.45 -3.20 6.74
CA ILE A 142 5.56 -2.32 5.95
C ILE A 142 6.24 -0.99 5.65
N GLY A 143 6.90 -0.39 6.64
CA GLY A 143 7.60 0.88 6.49
C GLY A 143 8.80 0.78 5.56
N SER A 144 9.62 -0.28 5.67
CA SER A 144 10.74 -0.52 4.75
C SER A 144 10.28 -0.66 3.31
N ILE A 145 9.20 -1.41 3.07
CA ILE A 145 8.61 -1.61 1.74
C ILE A 145 7.99 -0.30 1.22
N THR A 146 7.40 0.50 2.11
CA THR A 146 6.90 1.83 1.75
C THR A 146 8.04 2.78 1.35
N GLY A 147 9.14 2.78 2.10
CA GLY A 147 10.30 3.64 1.82
C GLY A 147 11.08 3.23 0.57
N LEU A 148 11.26 1.92 0.36
CA LEU A 148 11.98 1.39 -0.80
C LEU A 148 11.20 1.51 -2.11
N PHE A 149 9.87 1.30 -2.08
CA PHE A 149 9.09 1.17 -3.31
C PHE A 149 8.07 2.31 -3.50
N GLY A 150 7.82 3.15 -2.49
CA GLY A 150 6.91 4.29 -2.62
C GLY A 150 5.45 3.91 -2.87
N ILE A 151 5.00 2.74 -2.43
CA ILE A 151 3.67 2.15 -2.74
C ILE A 151 2.70 2.12 -1.55
N GLY A 152 2.99 2.83 -0.47
CA GLY A 152 2.10 2.92 0.69
C GLY A 152 2.00 1.66 1.57
N GLY A 153 2.61 0.52 1.18
CA GLY A 153 2.96 -0.68 1.97
C GLY A 153 1.84 -1.45 2.71
N GLY A 154 0.69 -0.85 2.96
CA GLY A 154 -0.34 -1.39 3.84
C GLY A 154 -1.07 -2.60 3.26
N PHE A 155 -0.89 -2.93 1.97
CA PHE A 155 -1.46 -4.14 1.39
C PHE A 155 -0.91 -5.42 2.01
N LEU A 156 0.33 -5.39 2.52
CA LEU A 156 0.95 -6.50 3.25
C LEU A 156 0.38 -6.68 4.66
N ALA A 157 -0.31 -5.66 5.19
CA ALA A 157 -0.98 -5.79 6.48
C ALA A 157 -2.12 -6.82 6.42
N ILE A 158 -2.82 -6.94 5.28
CA ILE A 158 -3.96 -7.86 5.13
C ILE A 158 -3.57 -9.31 5.39
N PRO A 159 -2.65 -9.92 4.61
CA PRO A 159 -2.30 -11.32 4.83
C PRO A 159 -1.75 -11.55 6.24
N VAL A 160 -1.03 -10.59 6.82
CA VAL A 160 -0.50 -10.74 8.17
C VAL A 160 -1.62 -10.74 9.21
N LEU A 161 -2.54 -9.77 9.15
CA LEU A 161 -3.70 -9.67 10.05
C LEU A 161 -4.62 -10.90 9.95
N VAL A 162 -4.80 -11.40 8.73
CA VAL A 162 -5.77 -12.48 8.46
C VAL A 162 -5.18 -13.84 8.79
N LEU A 163 -3.93 -14.13 8.36
CA LEU A 163 -3.32 -15.44 8.54
C LEU A 163 -2.70 -15.65 9.91
N PHE A 164 -2.11 -14.61 10.52
CA PHE A 164 -1.41 -14.74 11.80
C PHE A 164 -2.28 -14.35 13.00
N PHE A 165 -3.24 -13.44 12.80
CA PHE A 165 -4.08 -12.92 13.87
C PHE A 165 -5.55 -13.32 13.77
N ASN A 166 -5.93 -14.09 12.74
CA ASN A 166 -7.32 -14.50 12.47
C ASN A 166 -8.28 -13.30 12.43
N THR A 167 -7.79 -12.13 12.04
CA THR A 167 -8.63 -10.94 11.91
C THR A 167 -9.58 -11.13 10.73
N PRO A 168 -10.88 -10.82 10.87
CA PRO A 168 -11.83 -10.86 9.76
C PRO A 168 -11.32 -10.07 8.56
N GLN A 169 -11.44 -10.63 7.35
CA GLN A 169 -10.97 -10.02 6.10
C GLN A 169 -11.48 -8.58 5.94
N ASN A 170 -12.73 -8.31 6.34
CA ASN A 170 -13.33 -6.99 6.27
C ASN A 170 -12.61 -5.95 7.15
N LYS A 171 -12.26 -6.34 8.39
CA LYS A 171 -11.50 -5.51 9.33
C LYS A 171 -10.07 -5.31 8.86
N ALA A 172 -9.42 -6.38 8.39
CA ALA A 172 -8.05 -6.30 7.87
C ALA A 172 -7.95 -5.36 6.67
N ALA A 173 -8.93 -5.44 5.75
CA ALA A 173 -9.03 -4.54 4.60
C ALA A 173 -9.30 -3.07 4.99
N GLY A 174 -10.12 -2.83 6.02
CA GLY A 174 -10.33 -1.46 6.52
C GLY A 174 -9.08 -0.88 7.19
N THR A 175 -8.38 -1.68 8.00
CA THR A 175 -7.12 -1.29 8.63
C THR A 175 -6.01 -1.06 7.61
N SER A 176 -5.92 -1.85 6.54
CA SER A 176 -4.94 -1.60 5.48
C SER A 176 -5.23 -0.32 4.71
N LEU A 177 -6.49 -0.04 4.37
CA LEU A 177 -6.88 1.23 3.73
C LEU A 177 -6.51 2.43 4.61
N PHE A 178 -6.68 2.31 5.93
CA PHE A 178 -6.28 3.34 6.88
C PHE A 178 -4.76 3.56 6.87
N ILE A 179 -3.97 2.49 6.95
CA ILE A 179 -2.50 2.56 6.89
C ILE A 179 -2.04 3.15 5.55
N ILE A 180 -2.62 2.70 4.43
CA ILE A 180 -2.28 3.19 3.08
C ILE A 180 -2.58 4.68 2.99
N ALA A 181 -3.73 5.16 3.46
CA ALA A 181 -4.07 6.58 3.42
C ALA A 181 -3.03 7.44 4.18
N LEU A 182 -2.64 7.02 5.38
CA LEU A 182 -1.63 7.73 6.18
C LEU A 182 -0.23 7.67 5.53
N ASN A 183 0.17 6.51 5.00
CA ASN A 183 1.45 6.35 4.31
C ASN A 183 1.50 7.18 3.02
N CYS A 184 0.43 7.19 2.23
CA CYS A 184 0.35 7.99 1.02
C CYS A 184 0.43 9.48 1.34
N LEU A 185 -0.27 9.96 2.37
CA LEU A 185 -0.13 11.35 2.83
C LEU A 185 1.31 11.66 3.20
N THR A 186 1.91 10.87 4.09
CA THR A 186 3.29 11.11 4.57
C THR A 186 4.34 11.04 3.46
N ALA A 187 4.24 10.05 2.56
CA ALA A 187 5.16 9.91 1.44
C ALA A 187 4.98 11.01 0.39
N LEU A 188 3.74 11.46 0.16
CA LEU A 188 3.47 12.56 -0.77
C LEU A 188 4.01 13.89 -0.22
N PHE A 189 3.83 14.15 1.08
CA PHE A 189 4.47 15.28 1.77
C PHE A 189 6.00 15.22 1.69
N ALA A 190 6.60 14.05 1.89
CA ALA A 190 8.05 13.87 1.80
C ALA A 190 8.60 14.12 0.39
N LYS A 191 7.80 13.85 -0.65
CA LYS A 191 8.20 14.02 -2.05
C LYS A 191 7.94 15.42 -2.62
N ILE A 192 7.23 16.32 -1.90
CA ILE A 192 6.98 17.71 -2.36
C ILE A 192 8.25 18.41 -2.89
N PRO A 193 9.44 18.31 -2.25
CA PRO A 193 10.65 18.98 -2.74
C PRO A 193 11.17 18.46 -4.09
N ILE A 194 10.75 17.27 -4.51
CA ILE A 194 11.18 16.62 -5.76
C ILE A 194 10.20 16.94 -6.91
N TRP A 195 9.03 17.53 -6.61
CA TRP A 195 8.00 17.80 -7.61
C TRP A 195 8.44 18.81 -8.68
N ASP A 196 9.37 19.71 -8.34
CA ASP A 196 9.93 20.67 -9.27
C ASP A 196 10.87 20.04 -10.32
N GLN A 197 11.20 18.74 -10.18
CA GLN A 197 12.09 17.98 -11.07
C GLN A 197 11.37 16.90 -11.91
N LEU A 198 10.05 16.73 -11.74
CA LEU A 198 9.19 15.78 -12.46
C LEU A 198 8.54 16.44 -13.68
#